data_AF-A0A182F0G3-F1
#
_entry.id   AF-A0A182F0G3-F1
#
_cell.length_a   1.000
_cell.length_b   1.000
_cell.length_c   1.000
_cell.angle_alpha   90.00
_cell.angle_beta   90.00
_cell.angle_gamma   90.00
#
_symmetry.space_group_name_H-M   'P 1'
#
loop_
_entity.id
_entity.type
_entity.pdbx_description
1 polymer ?
#
loop_
_entity_poly.entity_id
_entity_poly.type
_entity_poly.pdbx_seq_one_letter_code
_entity_poly.pdbx_strand_id
1 'polypeptide(L)' 'MAEDILHQIRSENSNMNMDFTAEIYNEELIMIEDLCLQIANKVLNQLGMPSPNRSAASSFDVELLREQNYNIADLS' A
#
# COMPACT_ATOMS: atom_id res chain seq x y z
N MET A 1 -13.63 -4.65 4.37
CA MET A 1 -12.30 -4.09 4.67
C MET A 1 -12.38 -2.57 4.80
N ALA A 2 -12.67 -1.81 3.74
CA ALA A 2 -12.85 -0.35 3.88
C ALA A 2 -13.97 0.04 4.87
N GLU A 3 -15.10 -0.67 4.86
CA GLU A 3 -16.20 -0.44 5.81
C GLU A 3 -15.79 -0.72 7.26
N ASP A 4 -14.99 -1.76 7.47
CA ASP A 4 -14.46 -2.13 8.79
C ASP A 4 -13.46 -1.07 9.29
N ILE A 5 -12.57 -0.59 8.41
CA ILE A 5 -11.63 0.51 8.68
C ILE A 5 -12.41 1.79 9.03
N LEU A 6 -13.42 2.16 8.25
CA LEU A 6 -14.25 3.32 8.53
C LEU A 6 -14.96 3.18 9.90
N HIS A 7 -15.51 2.00 10.19
CA HIS A 7 -16.14 1.73 11.48
C HIS A 7 -15.15 1.85 12.64
N GLN A 8 -13.95 1.30 12.49
CA GLN A 8 -12.88 1.42 13.48
C GLN A 8 -12.51 2.89 13.72
N ILE A 9 -12.23 3.65 12.66
CA ILE A 9 -11.85 5.07 12.77
C ILE A 9 -12.97 5.89 13.43
N ARG A 10 -14.25 5.65 13.07
CA ARG A 10 -15.40 6.32 13.70
C ARG A 10 -15.48 6.00 15.19
N SER A 11 -15.25 4.74 15.57
CA SER A 11 -15.25 4.28 16.96
C SER A 11 -14.09 4.91 17.76
N GLU A 12 -12.89 4.96 17.20
CA GLU A 12 -11.68 5.48 17.86
C GLU A 12 -11.75 7.00 18.04
N ASN A 13 -12.26 7.72 17.04
CA ASN A 13 -12.33 9.18 17.05
C ASN A 13 -13.62 9.74 17.64
N SER A 14 -14.56 8.88 18.08
CA SER A 14 -15.92 9.28 18.52
C SER A 14 -16.64 10.18 17.50
N ASN A 15 -16.28 10.07 16.21
CA ASN A 15 -16.82 10.89 15.14
C ASN A 15 -17.64 10.01 14.19
N MET A 16 -18.90 9.76 14.55
CA MET A 16 -19.78 8.90 13.76
C MET A 16 -20.17 9.48 12.38
N ASN A 17 -19.96 10.78 12.17
CA ASN A 17 -20.31 11.49 10.94
C ASN A 17 -19.16 11.55 9.93
N MET A 18 -18.01 10.93 10.21
CA MET A 18 -16.91 10.85 9.26
C MET A 18 -17.32 10.00 8.05
N ASP A 19 -17.11 10.51 6.84
CA ASP A 19 -17.35 9.78 5.59
C ASP A 19 -16.08 9.06 5.11
N PHE A 20 -16.22 8.27 4.05
CA PHE A 20 -15.07 7.67 3.38
C PHE A 20 -14.08 8.73 2.89
N THR A 21 -12.80 8.45 3.07
CA THR A 21 -11.70 9.29 2.59
C THR A 21 -10.77 8.49 1.69
N ALA A 22 -9.91 9.17 0.93
CA ALA A 22 -8.92 8.52 0.09
C ALA A 22 -7.96 7.63 0.90
N GLU A 23 -7.66 8.03 2.13
CA GLU A 23 -6.81 7.29 3.06
C GLU A 23 -7.40 5.92 3.42
N ILE A 24 -8.72 5.85 3.64
CA ILE A 24 -9.41 4.58 3.93
C ILE A 24 -9.31 3.62 2.74
N TYR A 25 -9.49 4.14 1.52
CA TYR A 25 -9.33 3.32 0.31
C TYR A 25 -7.88 2.90 0.09
N ASN A 26 -6.92 3.79 0.34
CA ASN A 26 -5.49 3.44 0.24
C ASN A 26 -5.12 2.33 1.23
N GLU A 27 -5.62 2.39 2.46
CA GLU A 27 -5.39 1.35 3.47
C GLU A 27 -6.03 0.02 3.05
N GLU A 28 -7.26 0.03 2.54
CA GLU A 28 -7.89 -1.16 1.96
C GLU A 28 -7.06 -1.75 0.81
N LEU A 29 -6.56 -0.91 -0.11
CA LEU A 29 -5.75 -1.36 -1.23
C LEU A 29 -4.44 -2.01 -0.77
N ILE A 30 -3.80 -1.46 0.27
CA ILE A 30 -2.60 -2.06 0.88
C ILE A 30 -2.93 -3.43 1.47
N MET A 31 -4.04 -3.58 2.19
CA MET A 31 -4.48 -4.87 2.74
C MET A 31 -4.74 -5.91 1.65
N ILE A 32 -5.38 -5.50 0.55
CA ILE A 32 -5.64 -6.38 -0.61
C ILE A 32 -4.31 -6.83 -1.24
N GLU A 33 -3.36 -5.92 -1.40
CA GLU A 33 -2.03 -6.24 -1.92
C GLU A 33 -1.30 -7.25 -1.00
N ASP A 34 -1.34 -7.06 0.32
CA ASP A 34 -0.75 -8.01 1.28
C ASP A 34 -1.39 -9.39 1.20
N LEU A 35 -2.71 -9.47 0.99
CA LEU A 35 -3.40 -10.73 0.79
C LEU A 35 -2.95 -11.43 -0.50
N CYS A 36 -2.84 -10.68 -1.60
CA CYS A 36 -2.34 -11.19 -2.87
C CYS A 36 -0.91 -11.72 -2.75
N LEU A 37 -0.02 -10.99 -2.06
CA LEU A 37 1.34 -11.42 -1.77
C LEU A 37 1.36 -12.72 -0.95
N GLN A 38 0.54 -12.83 0.09
CA GLN A 38 0.45 -14.05 0.89
C GLN A 38 0.01 -15.26 0.06
N ILE A 39 -0.98 -15.09 -0.81
CA ILE A 39 -1.48 -16.14 -1.70
C ILE A 39 -0.39 -16.58 -2.67
N ALA A 40 0.26 -15.64 -3.35
CA ALA A 40 1.33 -15.93 -4.30
C ALA A 40 2.51 -16.63 -3.61
N ASN A 41 2.96 -16.09 -2.47
CA ASN A 41 4.11 -16.60 -1.73
C ASN A 41 3.84 -17.99 -1.16
N LYS A 42 2.60 -18.30 -0.75
CA LYS A 42 2.26 -19.65 -0.26
C LYS A 42 2.55 -20.71 -1.33
N VAL A 43 2.12 -20.48 -2.57
CA VAL A 43 2.33 -21.43 -3.67
C VAL A 43 3.82 -21.47 -4.06
N LEU A 44 4.47 -20.32 -4.20
CA LEU A 44 5.87 -20.25 -4.61
C LEU A 44 6.80 -20.91 -3.59
N ASN A 45 6.57 -20.68 -2.30
CA ASN A 45 7.33 -21.32 -1.23
C ASN A 45 7.16 -22.85 -1.24
N GLN A 46 5.94 -23.35 -1.48
CA GLN A 46 5.69 -24.79 -1.61
C GLN A 46 6.44 -25.43 -2.80
N LEU A 47 6.66 -24.66 -3.86
CA LEU A 47 7.40 -25.08 -5.05
C LEU A 47 8.91 -24.82 -4.96
N GLY A 48 9.41 -24.27 -3.84
CA GLY A 48 10.81 -23.88 -3.68
C GLY A 48 11.25 -22.73 -4.60
N MET A 49 10.30 -21.92 -5.07
CA MET A 49 10.54 -20.79 -5.96
C MET A 49 10.76 -19.49 -5.15
N PRO A 50 11.52 -18.52 -5.69
CA PRO A 50 11.63 -17.20 -5.08
C PRO A 50 10.28 -16.52 -4.96
N SER A 51 9.97 -16.04 -3.76
CA SER A 51 8.72 -15.36 -3.43
C SER A 51 8.87 -13.84 -3.51
N PRO A 52 7.95 -13.10 -4.16
CA PRO A 52 7.95 -11.65 -4.15
C PRO A 52 7.80 -11.08 -2.73
N ASN A 53 8.43 -9.93 -2.50
CA ASN A 53 8.28 -9.19 -1.24
C ASN A 53 8.06 -7.69 -1.52
N ARG A 54 7.22 -7.07 -0.68
CA ARG A 54 6.83 -5.66 -0.80
C ARG A 54 8.03 -4.71 -0.70
N SER A 55 9.01 -4.99 0.17
CA SER A 55 10.19 -4.14 0.39
C SER A 55 11.14 -4.07 -0.82
N ALA A 56 11.18 -5.15 -1.62
CA ALA A 56 11.91 -5.19 -2.87
C ALA A 56 11.20 -4.34 -3.94
N ALA A 57 9.86 -4.30 -3.92
CA ALA A 57 9.07 -3.42 -4.79
C ALA A 57 9.22 -1.94 -4.40
N SER A 58 9.24 -1.60 -3.10
CA SER A 58 9.46 -0.21 -2.66
C SER A 58 10.85 0.32 -3.00
N SER A 59 11.83 -0.56 -3.23
CA SER A 59 13.14 -0.14 -3.74
C SER A 59 13.07 0.41 -5.18
N PHE A 60 12.10 -0.05 -5.99
CA PHE A 60 11.83 0.52 -7.30
C PHE A 60 11.13 1.88 -7.20
N ASP A 61 10.30 2.10 -6.18
CA ASP A 61 9.68 3.42 -5.94
C ASP A 61 10.73 4.50 -5.63
N VAL A 62 11.82 4.16 -4.95
CA VAL A 62 12.93 5.12 -4.71
C VAL A 62 13.58 5.56 -6.02
N GLU A 63 13.77 4.64 -6.95
CA GLU A 63 14.36 4.92 -8.26
C GLU A 63 13.42 5.80 -9.10
N LEU A 64 12.13 5.48 -9.07
CA LEU A 64 11.06 6.26 -9.72
C LEU A 64 10.94 7.67 -9.14
N LEU A 65 11.01 7.81 -7.81
CA LEU A 65 11.00 9.10 -7.12
C LEU A 65 12.26 9.92 -7.42
N ARG A 66 13.42 9.27 -7.63
CA ARG A 66 14.65 9.94 -8.06
C ARG A 66 14.52 10.48 -9.48
N GLU A 67 13.91 9.72 -10.38
CA GLU A 67 13.68 10.16 -11.77
C GLU A 67 12.64 11.29 -11.87
N GLN A 68 11.61 11.29 -11.03
CA GLN A 68 10.59 12.34 -11.02
C GLN A 68 11.04 13.64 -10.31
N ASN A 69 12.04 13.58 -9.44
CA ASN A 69 12.66 14.75 -8.83
C ASN A 69 13.64 15.43 -9.81
N TYR A 70 13.11 16.04 -10.85
CA TYR A 70 13.89 16.92 -11.71
C TYR A 70 14.27 18.19 -10.95
N ASN A 71 15.57 18.48 -10.88
CA ASN A 71 16.05 19.73 -10.31
C ASN A 71 15.69 20.90 -11.23
N ILE A 72 14.55 21.55 -10.96
CA ILE A 72 14.05 22.69 -11.76
C ILE A 72 15.01 23.89 -11.67
N ALA A 73 15.92 23.91 -10.70
CA ALA A 73 16.93 24.94 -10.54
C ALA A 73 18.01 24.95 -11.65
N ASP A 74 18.19 23.84 -12.38
CA ASP A 74 19.14 23.78 -13.51
C ASP A 74 18.52 24.19 -14.85
N LEU A 75 17.24 24.61 -14.86
CA LEU A 75 16.52 25.08 -16.05
C LEU A 75 16.42 26.62 -16.16
N SER A 76 17.08 27.38 -15.28
CA SER A 76 17.09 28.86 -15.29
C SER A 76 18.31 29.45 -16.00
#